data_AF-A0A3N5QN70-F1
#
_entry.id   AF-A0A3N5QN70-F1
#
_cell.length_a   1.000
_cell.length_b   1.000
_cell.length_c   1.000
_cell.angle_alpha   90.00
_cell.angle_beta   90.00
_cell.angle_gamma   90.00
#
_symmetry.space_group_name_H-M   'P 1'
#
loop_
_entity.id
_entity.type
_entity.pdbx_description
1 polymer ?
#
loop_
_entity_poly.entity_id
_entity_poly.type
_entity_poly.pdbx_seq_one_letter_code
_entity_poly.pdbx_strand_id
1 'polypeptide(L)'
;NAPTYLNFLSAAMGKYALDVNIQSNVREFVIEDEIYLQAISVAAVFFGAMTYIGNGPNFMVKSISERSGINMPGFFQYFIKFGVTILLPVFIIIWLIFFFGKG
;
A
#
# COMPACT_ATOMS: atom_id res chain seq x y z
N ASN A 1 -4.05 2.41 4.41
CA ASN A 1 -4.47 2.35 3.00
C ASN A 1 -5.57 1.29 2.83
N ALA A 2 -6.77 1.55 3.38
CA ALA A 2 -7.82 0.53 3.47
C ALA A 2 -8.46 0.14 2.12
N PRO A 3 -8.78 1.08 1.21
CA PRO A 3 -9.40 0.71 -0.08
C PRO A 3 -8.49 -0.15 -0.95
N THR A 4 -7.20 0.18 -1.04
CA THR A 4 -6.23 -0.63 -1.80
C THR A 4 -6.08 -2.03 -1.22
N TYR A 5 -5.94 -2.14 0.10
CA TYR A 5 -5.88 -3.43 0.79
C TYR A 5 -7.10 -4.29 0.46
N LEU A 6 -8.31 -3.74 0.63
CA LEU A 6 -9.55 -4.49 0.45
C LEU A 6 -9.77 -4.91 -1.01
N ASN A 7 -9.39 -4.06 -1.97
CA ASN A 7 -9.47 -4.39 -3.40
C ASN A 7 -8.55 -5.57 -3.76
N PHE A 8 -7.29 -5.54 -3.32
CA PHE A 8 -6.34 -6.61 -3.61
C PHE A 8 -6.67 -7.89 -2.83
N LEU A 9 -7.16 -7.78 -1.60
CA LEU A 9 -7.66 -8.92 -0.83
C LEU A 9 -8.84 -9.58 -1.55
N SER A 10 -9.83 -8.79 -1.98
CA SER A 10 -10.99 -9.28 -2.74
C SER A 10 -10.56 -9.95 -4.05
N ALA A 11 -9.60 -9.36 -4.78
CA ALA A 11 -9.06 -9.96 -5.99
C ALA A 11 -8.32 -11.29 -5.73
N ALA A 12 -7.55 -11.37 -4.63
CA ALA A 12 -6.85 -12.60 -4.25
C ALA A 12 -7.81 -13.70 -3.81
N MET A 13 -8.83 -13.37 -3.01
CA MET A 13 -9.90 -14.29 -2.60
C MET A 13 -10.71 -14.79 -3.80
N GLY A 14 -10.95 -13.93 -4.79
CA GLY A 14 -11.66 -14.29 -6.02
C GLY A 14 -10.99 -15.42 -6.82
N LYS A 15 -9.66 -15.58 -6.72
CA LYS A 15 -8.92 -16.73 -7.30
C LYS A 15 -9.41 -18.08 -6.75
N TYR A 16 -9.88 -18.10 -5.51
CA TYR A 16 -10.35 -19.29 -4.80
C TYR A 16 -11.89 -19.35 -4.71
N ALA A 17 -12.59 -18.52 -5.50
CA ALA A 17 -14.05 -18.37 -5.45
C ALA A 17 -14.59 -17.98 -4.04
N LEU A 18 -13.78 -17.28 -3.26
CA LEU A 18 -14.12 -16.78 -1.93
C LEU A 18 -14.62 -15.33 -2.01
N ASP A 19 -15.59 -14.97 -1.15
CA ASP A 19 -16.14 -13.60 -1.08
C ASP A 19 -15.64 -12.86 0.18
N VAL A 20 -15.03 -11.68 -0.03
CA VAL A 20 -14.53 -10.82 1.05
C VAL A 20 -15.62 -10.32 2.00
N ASN A 21 -16.89 -10.32 1.57
CA ASN A 21 -18.03 -9.92 2.38
C ASN A 21 -18.54 -11.06 3.29
N ILE A 22 -18.08 -12.29 3.07
CA ILE A 22 -18.46 -13.46 3.87
C ILE A 22 -17.37 -13.75 4.91
N GLN A 23 -17.70 -13.60 6.20
CA GLN A 23 -16.72 -13.73 7.28
C GLN A 23 -16.02 -15.11 7.31
N SER A 24 -16.73 -16.20 7.01
CA SER A 24 -16.14 -17.54 6.98
C SER A 24 -15.11 -17.68 5.86
N ASN A 25 -15.37 -17.12 4.68
CA ASN A 25 -14.45 -17.13 3.55
C ASN A 25 -13.18 -16.31 3.84
N VAL A 26 -13.32 -15.16 4.51
CA VAL A 26 -12.15 -14.37 4.93
C VAL A 26 -11.29 -15.17 5.91
N ARG A 27 -11.91 -15.88 6.87
CA ARG A 27 -11.16 -16.72 7.83
C ARG A 27 -10.45 -17.88 7.16
N GLU A 28 -11.11 -18.55 6.23
CA GLU A 28 -10.54 -19.63 5.42
C GLU A 28 -9.31 -19.14 4.65
N PHE A 29 -9.43 -18.02 3.92
CA PHE A 29 -8.32 -17.43 3.18
C PHE A 29 -7.13 -17.05 4.07
N VAL A 30 -7.40 -16.49 5.25
CA VAL A 30 -6.34 -16.10 6.21
C VAL A 30 -5.53 -17.31 6.70
N ILE A 31 -6.18 -18.48 6.86
CA ILE A 31 -5.54 -19.70 7.35
C ILE A 31 -4.75 -20.40 6.24
N GLU A 32 -5.33 -20.50 5.04
CA GLU A 32 -4.76 -21.27 3.93
C GLU A 32 -3.70 -20.47 3.13
N ASP A 33 -3.82 -19.14 3.07
CA ASP A 33 -3.04 -18.27 2.18
C ASP A 33 -2.39 -17.08 2.93
N GLU A 34 -1.82 -17.32 4.12
CA GLU A 34 -1.19 -16.30 4.98
C GLU A 34 -0.18 -15.41 4.24
N ILE A 35 0.60 -15.98 3.31
CA ILE A 35 1.60 -15.25 2.52
C ILE A 35 0.96 -14.15 1.65
N TYR A 36 -0.23 -14.40 1.09
CA TYR A 36 -0.95 -13.40 0.31
C TYR A 36 -1.44 -12.27 1.21
N LEU A 37 -1.98 -12.59 2.37
CA LEU A 37 -2.43 -11.61 3.35
C LEU A 37 -1.27 -10.69 3.77
N GLN A 38 -0.11 -11.27 4.07
CA GLN A 38 1.09 -10.53 4.46
C GLN A 38 1.57 -9.63 3.32
N ALA A 39 1.71 -10.18 2.10
CA ALA A 39 2.17 -9.44 0.93
C ALA A 39 1.23 -8.27 0.59
N ILE A 40 -0.09 -8.49 0.59
CA ILE A 40 -1.09 -7.46 0.31
C ILE A 40 -1.06 -6.37 1.39
N SER A 41 -0.96 -6.77 2.67
CA SER A 41 -0.90 -5.83 3.80
C SER A 41 0.29 -4.88 3.68
N VAL A 42 1.47 -5.41 3.40
CA VAL A 42 2.70 -4.61 3.28
C VAL A 42 2.68 -3.76 2.01
N ALA A 43 2.33 -4.36 0.86
CA ALA A 43 2.31 -3.66 -0.42
C ALA A 43 1.31 -2.49 -0.42
N ALA A 44 0.12 -2.68 0.17
CA ALA A 44 -0.87 -1.62 0.29
C ALA A 44 -0.32 -0.40 1.05
N VAL A 45 0.50 -0.60 2.08
CA VAL A 45 1.12 0.52 2.81
C VAL A 45 2.26 1.14 2.02
N PHE A 46 3.21 0.34 1.54
CA PHE A 46 4.43 0.85 0.91
C PHE A 46 4.12 1.62 -0.37
N PHE A 47 3.38 1.02 -1.31
CA PHE A 47 3.08 1.66 -2.58
C PHE A 47 2.06 2.80 -2.44
N GLY A 48 1.15 2.71 -1.46
CA GLY A 48 0.20 3.79 -1.17
C GLY A 48 0.87 5.08 -0.68
N ALA A 49 2.09 5.01 -0.15
CA ALA A 49 2.84 6.17 0.34
C ALA A 49 3.68 6.84 -0.75
N MET A 50 3.98 6.16 -1.87
CA MET A 50 4.97 6.61 -2.86
C MET A 50 4.62 7.92 -3.58
N THR A 51 3.33 8.30 -3.60
CA THR A 51 2.88 9.53 -4.27
C THR A 51 1.74 10.19 -3.51
N TYR A 52 1.48 11.46 -3.84
CA TYR A 52 0.35 12.19 -3.26
C TYR A 52 -1.02 11.68 -3.71
N ILE A 53 -1.12 10.93 -4.82
CA ILE A 53 -2.37 10.28 -5.23
C ILE A 53 -2.52 8.87 -4.63
N GLY A 54 -1.49 8.35 -3.97
CA GLY A 54 -1.46 6.96 -3.50
C GLY A 54 -2.49 6.66 -2.40
N ASN A 55 -2.92 7.68 -1.65
CA ASN A 55 -4.00 7.56 -0.68
C ASN A 55 -4.67 8.91 -0.39
N GLY A 56 -5.87 8.87 0.20
CA GLY A 56 -6.67 10.05 0.53
C GLY A 56 -5.96 11.10 1.41
N PRO A 57 -5.35 10.70 2.55
CA PRO A 57 -4.58 11.62 3.38
C PRO A 57 -3.46 12.36 2.64
N ASN A 58 -2.66 11.67 1.82
CA ASN A 58 -1.60 12.32 1.04
C ASN A 58 -2.17 13.35 0.04
N PHE A 59 -3.30 13.00 -0.60
CA PHE A 59 -3.98 13.89 -1.53
C PHE A 59 -4.53 15.13 -0.82
N MET A 60 -5.04 14.95 0.40
CA MET A 60 -5.48 16.04 1.27
C MET A 60 -4.32 16.98 1.59
N VAL A 61 -3.16 16.46 2.01
CA VAL A 61 -1.95 17.27 2.28
C VAL A 61 -1.52 18.06 1.05
N LYS A 62 -1.51 17.45 -0.14
CA LYS A 62 -1.24 18.18 -1.40
C LYS A 62 -2.22 19.34 -1.60
N SER A 63 -3.52 19.09 -1.47
CA SER A 63 -4.54 20.12 -1.70
C SER A 63 -4.45 21.29 -0.72
N ILE A 64 -4.09 21.03 0.55
CA ILE A 64 -3.86 22.08 1.55
C ILE A 64 -2.63 22.90 1.15
N SER A 65 -1.53 22.23 0.77
CA SER A 65 -0.29 22.90 0.35
C SER A 65 -0.52 23.81 -0.86
N GLU A 66 -1.23 23.33 -1.88
CA GLU A 66 -1.57 24.11 -3.07
C GLU A 66 -2.47 25.31 -2.72
N ARG A 67 -3.46 25.13 -1.84
CA ARG A 67 -4.32 26.24 -1.34
C ARG A 67 -3.52 27.29 -0.56
N SER A 68 -2.45 26.88 0.12
CA SER A 68 -1.52 27.78 0.81
C SER A 68 -0.48 28.44 -0.11
N GLY A 69 -0.59 28.26 -1.44
CA GLY A 69 0.33 28.87 -2.41
C GLY A 69 1.65 28.12 -2.58
N ILE A 70 1.78 26.91 -2.03
CA ILE A 70 2.97 26.07 -2.20
C ILE A 70 2.84 25.31 -3.53
N ASN A 71 3.79 25.54 -4.44
CA ASN A 71 3.87 24.82 -5.71
C ASN A 71 4.30 23.38 -5.48
N MET A 72 3.32 22.47 -5.51
CA MET A 72 3.56 21.03 -5.40
C MET A 72 4.13 20.46 -6.71
N PRO A 73 5.09 19.53 -6.66
CA PRO A 73 5.61 18.90 -7.86
C PRO A 73 4.57 18.00 -8.52
N GLY A 74 4.63 17.90 -9.86
CA GLY A 74 3.79 16.97 -10.62
C GLY A 74 4.06 15.51 -10.26
N PHE A 75 3.17 14.61 -10.68
CA PHE A 75 3.17 13.19 -10.28
C PHE A 75 4.53 12.50 -10.43
N PHE A 76 5.12 12.49 -11.63
CA PHE A 76 6.40 11.83 -11.88
C PHE A 76 7.56 12.49 -11.15
N GLN A 77 7.53 13.82 -11.04
CA GLN A 77 8.54 14.55 -10.28
C GLN A 77 8.48 14.20 -8.79
N TYR A 78 7.28 14.10 -8.21
CA TYR A 78 7.10 13.66 -6.83
C TYR A 78 7.57 12.23 -6.65
N PHE A 79 7.15 11.33 -7.55
CA PHE A 79 7.51 9.91 -7.51
C PHE A 79 9.02 9.71 -7.54
N ILE A 80 9.75 10.39 -8.43
CA ILE A 80 11.20 10.28 -8.48
C ILE A 80 11.85 10.95 -7.27
N LYS A 81 11.52 12.23 -6.98
CA LYS A 81 12.21 13.02 -5.93
C LYS A 81 12.00 12.47 -4.51
N PHE A 82 10.80 11.99 -4.19
CA PHE A 82 10.45 11.57 -2.84
C PHE A 82 10.15 10.07 -2.75
N GLY A 83 9.42 9.52 -3.72
CA GLY A 83 9.11 8.09 -3.75
C GLY A 83 10.38 7.24 -3.91
N VAL A 84 11.06 7.36 -5.04
CA VAL A 84 12.23 6.54 -5.38
C VAL A 84 13.46 6.93 -4.56
N THR A 85 13.75 8.23 -4.43
CA THR A 85 15.00 8.65 -3.77
C THR A 85 14.97 8.52 -2.25
N ILE A 86 13.79 8.59 -1.62
CA ILE A 86 13.67 8.59 -0.14
C ILE A 86 12.89 7.38 0.36
N LEU A 87 11.63 7.21 -0.07
CA LEU A 87 10.76 6.16 0.48
C LEU A 87 11.22 4.76 0.09
N LEU A 88 11.66 4.55 -1.15
CA LEU A 88 12.09 3.23 -1.61
C LEU A 88 13.29 2.69 -0.81
N PRO A 89 14.38 3.45 -0.57
CA PRO A 89 15.44 3.03 0.35
C PRO A 89 14.93 2.68 1.75
N VAL A 90 14.03 3.50 2.32
CA VAL A 90 13.44 3.24 3.64
C VAL A 90 12.65 1.93 3.64
N PHE A 91 11.85 1.67 2.60
CA PHE A 91 11.09 0.44 2.47
C PHE A 91 11.98 -0.79 2.25
N ILE A 92 13.09 -0.65 1.53
CA ILE A 92 14.09 -1.72 1.40
C ILE A 92 14.68 -2.06 2.77
N ILE A 93 15.05 -1.05 3.57
CA ILE A 93 15.59 -1.26 4.92
C ILE A 93 14.55 -1.96 5.82
N ILE A 94 13.30 -1.48 5.82
CA ILE A 94 12.21 -2.11 6.57
C ILE A 94 12.04 -3.57 6.12
N TRP A 95 12.01 -3.82 4.82
CA TRP A 95 11.89 -5.17 4.28
C TRP A 95 13.04 -6.08 4.74
N LEU A 96 14.29 -5.60 4.68
CA LEU A 96 15.45 -6.37 5.14
C LEU A 96 15.37 -6.70 6.63
N ILE A 97 14.97 -5.75 7.48
CA ILE A 97 14.87 -5.96 8.93
C ILE A 97 13.80 -7.00 9.29
N PHE A 98 12.62 -6.92 8.64
CA PHE A 98 11.47 -7.73 9.04
C PHE A 98 11.34 -9.06 8.30
N PHE A 99 11.87 -9.18 7.08
CA PHE A 99 11.67 -10.34 6.20
C PHE A 99 12.95 -11.10 5.87
N PHE A 100 14.09 -10.43 5.72
CA PHE A 100 15.32 -11.09 5.27
C PHE A 100 16.05 -11.86 6.39
N GLY A 101 15.88 -11.45 7.66
CA GLY A 101 16.54 -12.09 8.82
C GLY A 101 15.69 -13.12 9.58
N LYS A 102 14.51 -13.49 9.08
CA LYS A 102 13.55 -14.41 9.74
C LYS A 102 13.26 -15.69 8.94
N GLY A 103 14.05 -15.99 7.91
CA GLY A 103 14.00 -17.25 7.16
C GLY A 103 14.80 -18.34 7.84
#